data_AF-A0A7M1MKD7-F1
#
_entry.id   AF-A0A7M1MKD7-F1
#
_cell.length_a   1.000
_cell.length_b   1.000
_cell.length_c   1.000
_cell.angle_alpha   90.00
_cell.angle_beta   90.00
_cell.angle_gamma   90.00
#
_symmetry.space_group_name_H-M   'P 1'
#
loop_
_entity.id
_entity.type
_entity.pdbx_description
1 polymer ?
#
loop_
_entity_poly.entity_id
_entity_poly.type
_entity_poly.pdbx_seq_one_letter_code
_entity_poly.pdbx_strand_id
1 'polypeptide(L)'
;MFKVIDLEKYKRKDHFEFYTQNIPCSFEITVKLDISSFYYFIKNNNYEFYPCFIHTISKSISAFDNFKFSLDQNKQLICYDIIHPSYTIFHKDSKTFSVLWTFYKENLNDFLSLYEEDK
;
A
#
# COMPACT_ATOMS: atom_id res chain seq x y z
N MET A 1 10.92 -4.99 -9.33
CA MET A 1 11.87 -6.08 -9.01
C MET A 1 11.64 -6.49 -7.57
N PHE A 2 12.10 -7.67 -7.17
CA PHE A 2 11.99 -8.18 -5.81
C PHE A 2 13.28 -8.88 -5.40
N LYS A 3 13.46 -9.03 -4.09
CA LYS A 3 14.56 -9.78 -3.47
C LYS A 3 13.99 -10.99 -2.75
N VAL A 4 14.61 -12.15 -2.94
CA VAL A 4 14.30 -13.34 -2.15
C VAL A 4 14.87 -13.16 -0.74
N ILE A 5 14.06 -13.41 0.26
CA ILE A 5 14.47 -13.36 1.67
C ILE A 5 15.06 -14.71 2.04
N ASP A 6 16.31 -14.69 2.53
CA ASP A 6 16.95 -15.85 3.14
C ASP A 6 16.28 -16.13 4.49
N LEU A 7 15.30 -17.04 4.49
CA LEU A 7 14.52 -17.39 5.67
C LEU A 7 15.39 -17.93 6.81
N GLU A 8 16.49 -18.63 6.52
CA GLU A 8 17.39 -19.17 7.55
C GLU A 8 18.11 -18.06 8.33
N LYS A 9 18.31 -16.90 7.70
CA LYS A 9 18.91 -15.71 8.35
C LYS A 9 17.86 -14.71 8.83
N TYR A 10 16.57 -14.95 8.56
CA TYR A 10 15.54 -13.98 8.89
C TYR A 10 15.17 -14.06 10.37
N LYS A 11 15.35 -12.95 11.09
CA LYS A 11 15.13 -12.85 12.55
C LYS A 11 13.75 -13.34 13.01
N ARG A 12 12.74 -13.29 12.13
CA ARG A 12 11.35 -13.70 12.43
C ARG A 12 10.95 -15.02 11.76
N LYS A 13 11.91 -15.87 11.36
CA LYS A 13 11.66 -17.19 10.73
C LYS A 13 10.60 -17.99 11.49
N ASP A 14 10.85 -18.31 12.76
CA ASP A 14 9.94 -19.15 13.56
C ASP A 14 8.53 -18.55 13.68
N HIS A 15 8.44 -17.22 13.76
CA HIS A 15 7.15 -16.53 13.83
C HIS A 15 6.41 -16.61 12.50
N PHE A 16 7.13 -16.39 11.40
CA PHE A 16 6.58 -16.50 10.05
C PHE A 16 6.07 -17.92 9.81
N GLU A 17 6.85 -18.95 10.11
CA GLU A 17 6.45 -20.35 9.96
C GLU A 17 5.24 -20.67 10.83
N PHE A 18 5.26 -20.30 12.12
CA PHE A 18 4.16 -20.56 13.03
C PHE A 18 2.83 -19.92 12.55
N TYR A 19 2.84 -18.65 12.16
CA TYR A 19 1.64 -17.93 11.72
C TYR A 19 1.25 -18.18 10.26
N THR A 20 2.06 -18.91 9.48
CA THR A 20 1.71 -19.29 8.10
C THR A 20 1.33 -20.76 7.97
N GLN A 21 1.87 -21.63 8.82
CA GLN A 21 1.69 -23.09 8.72
C GLN A 21 0.87 -23.67 9.87
N ASN A 22 1.13 -23.23 11.12
CA ASN A 22 0.50 -23.83 12.30
C ASN A 22 -0.82 -23.13 12.65
N ILE A 23 -0.82 -21.80 12.67
CA ILE A 23 -1.99 -20.98 12.98
C ILE A 23 -2.09 -19.82 11.97
N PRO A 24 -2.55 -20.08 10.73
CA PRO A 24 -2.85 -19.03 9.78
C PRO A 24 -3.86 -18.03 10.36
N CYS A 25 -3.44 -16.79 10.58
CA CYS A 25 -4.30 -15.76 11.15
C CYS A 25 -3.97 -14.36 10.64
N SER A 26 -4.95 -13.47 10.74
CA SER A 26 -4.84 -12.04 10.51
C SER A 26 -5.53 -11.28 11.63
N PHE A 27 -5.19 -10.00 11.77
CA PHE A 27 -5.87 -9.09 12.69
C PHE A 27 -6.03 -7.73 12.02
N GLU A 28 -7.00 -6.97 12.49
CA GLU A 28 -7.31 -5.63 11.98
C GLU A 28 -7.30 -4.63 13.14
N ILE A 29 -6.85 -3.41 12.85
CA ILE A 29 -6.80 -2.32 13.82
C ILE A 29 -7.43 -1.09 13.18
N THR A 30 -8.34 -0.44 13.92
CA THR A 30 -8.90 0.86 13.55
C THR A 30 -8.42 1.91 14.54
N VAL A 31 -7.93 3.03 14.02
CA VAL A 31 -7.54 4.19 14.83
C VAL A 31 -8.25 5.44 14.30
N LYS A 32 -8.50 6.40 15.20
CA LYS A 32 -8.89 7.76 14.79
C LYS A 32 -7.63 8.53 14.43
N LEU A 33 -7.42 8.76 13.15
CA LEU A 33 -6.32 9.56 12.65
C LEU A 33 -6.71 11.04 12.65
N ASP A 34 -5.93 11.88 13.34
CA ASP A 34 -6.04 13.33 13.18
C ASP A 34 -5.42 13.73 11.83
N ILE A 35 -6.27 14.25 10.94
CA ILE A 35 -5.90 14.68 9.60
C ILE A 35 -5.96 16.20 9.43
N SER A 36 -6.10 16.99 10.49
CA SER A 36 -6.30 18.45 10.39
C SER A 36 -5.20 19.12 9.56
N SER A 37 -3.93 18.85 9.86
CA SER A 37 -2.79 19.41 9.11
C SER A 37 -2.80 18.98 7.64
N PHE A 38 -3.09 17.71 7.37
CA PHE A 38 -3.20 17.17 6.01
C PHE A 38 -4.33 17.86 5.25
N TYR A 39 -5.52 17.97 5.85
CA TYR A 39 -6.67 18.62 5.25
C TYR A 39 -6.38 20.07 4.86
N TYR A 40 -5.76 20.86 5.74
CA TYR A 40 -5.39 22.24 5.42
C TYR A 40 -4.33 22.32 4.31
N PHE A 41 -3.35 21.42 4.30
CA PHE A 41 -2.38 21.33 3.21
C PHE A 41 -3.07 21.09 1.87
N ILE A 42 -3.97 20.10 1.80
CA ILE A 42 -4.71 19.77 0.57
C ILE A 42 -5.55 20.96 0.10
N LYS A 43 -6.29 21.59 1.02
CA LYS A 43 -7.17 22.73 0.71
C LYS A 43 -6.38 23.95 0.22
N ASN A 44 -5.27 24.27 0.86
CA ASN A 44 -4.47 25.46 0.53
C ASN A 44 -3.73 25.32 -0.80
N ASN A 45 -3.45 24.08 -1.24
CA ASN A 45 -2.78 23.79 -2.51
C ASN A 45 -3.74 23.36 -3.63
N ASN A 46 -5.06 23.39 -3.38
CA ASN A 46 -6.10 23.00 -4.32
C ASN A 46 -5.93 21.57 -4.88
N TYR A 47 -5.52 20.63 -4.03
CA TYR A 47 -5.41 19.22 -4.40
C TYR A 47 -6.71 18.44 -4.13
N GLU A 48 -6.93 17.35 -4.88
CA GLU A 48 -7.96 16.37 -4.53
C GLU A 48 -7.52 15.53 -3.33
N PHE A 49 -8.41 15.38 -2.34
CA PHE A 49 -8.10 14.66 -1.09
C PHE A 49 -7.73 13.19 -1.33
N TYR A 50 -8.54 12.48 -2.12
CA TYR A 50 -8.43 11.02 -2.28
C TYR A 50 -7.08 10.56 -2.84
N PRO A 51 -6.60 11.06 -4.01
CA PRO A 51 -5.31 10.64 -4.54
C PRO A 51 -4.13 11.08 -3.66
N CYS A 52 -4.21 12.23 -3.00
CA CYS A 52 -3.17 12.64 -2.05
C CYS A 52 -3.12 11.73 -0.82
N PHE A 53 -4.27 11.24 -0.36
CA PHE A 53 -4.33 10.32 0.77
C PHE A 53 -3.79 8.94 0.38
N ILE A 54 -4.13 8.43 -0.81
CA ILE A 54 -3.53 7.22 -1.39
C ILE A 54 -2.01 7.35 -1.47
N HIS A 55 -1.50 8.48 -1.97
CA HIS A 55 -0.05 8.75 -2.03
C HIS A 55 0.60 8.70 -0.66
N THR A 56 -0.01 9.36 0.34
CA THR A 56 0.50 9.44 1.71
C THR A 56 0.56 8.05 2.37
N ILE A 57 -0.47 7.22 2.17
CA ILE A 57 -0.48 5.82 2.63
C ILE A 57 0.62 5.02 1.92
N SER A 58 0.72 5.15 0.59
CA SER A 58 1.71 4.42 -0.22
C SER A 58 3.14 4.76 0.20
N LYS A 59 3.43 6.04 0.47
CA LYS A 59 4.71 6.52 0.98
C LYS A 59 5.01 5.94 2.37
N SER A 60 4.02 5.92 3.26
CA SER A 60 4.16 5.38 4.61
C SER A 60 4.44 3.87 4.59
N ILE A 61 3.72 3.12 3.76
CA ILE A 61 3.90 1.68 3.56
C ILE A 61 5.28 1.37 2.98
N SER A 62 5.71 2.13 1.97
CA SER A 62 6.97 1.90 1.26
C SER A 62 8.20 2.03 2.16
N ALA A 63 8.09 2.79 3.26
CA ALA A 63 9.15 2.98 4.26
C ALA A 63 9.43 1.73 5.11
N PHE A 64 8.56 0.71 5.10
CA PHE A 64 8.75 -0.51 5.90
C PHE A 64 8.72 -1.77 5.02
N ASP A 65 9.82 -2.52 5.03
CA ASP A 65 9.96 -3.77 4.25
C ASP A 65 8.89 -4.81 4.58
N ASN A 66 8.41 -4.87 5.83
CA ASN A 66 7.40 -5.84 6.25
C ASN A 66 6.08 -5.74 5.47
N PHE A 67 5.73 -4.58 4.91
CA PHE A 67 4.54 -4.45 4.07
C PHE A 67 4.79 -4.80 2.60
N LYS A 68 6.06 -4.94 2.20
CA LYS A 68 6.47 -5.31 0.84
C LYS A 68 6.72 -6.80 0.68
N PHE A 69 6.44 -7.59 1.71
CA PHE A 69 6.61 -9.03 1.68
C PHE A 69 5.46 -9.74 0.99
N SER A 70 5.78 -10.79 0.26
CA SER A 70 4.82 -11.68 -0.39
C SER A 70 5.41 -13.07 -0.57
N LEU A 71 4.57 -14.02 -0.96
CA LEU A 71 5.01 -15.33 -1.43
C LEU A 71 4.98 -15.35 -2.95
N ASP A 72 6.08 -15.75 -3.58
CA ASP A 72 6.11 -15.94 -5.03
C ASP A 72 5.36 -17.22 -5.45
N GLN A 73 5.31 -17.48 -6.75
CA GLN A 73 4.68 -18.68 -7.32
C GLN A 73 5.27 -20.01 -6.80
N ASN A 74 6.50 -20.00 -6.27
CA ASN A 74 7.19 -21.14 -5.68
C ASN A 74 7.07 -21.17 -4.15
N LYS A 75 6.23 -20.31 -3.56
CA LYS A 75 6.08 -20.12 -2.10
C LYS A 75 7.36 -19.67 -1.40
N GLN A 76 8.25 -18.97 -2.10
CA GLN A 76 9.41 -18.33 -1.50
C GLN A 76 9.02 -16.95 -0.95
N LEU A 77 9.51 -16.62 0.24
CA LEU A 77 9.33 -15.30 0.82
C LEU A 77 10.15 -14.28 0.02
N ILE A 78 9.47 -13.31 -0.58
CA ILE A 78 10.08 -12.23 -1.36
C ILE A 78 9.74 -10.87 -0.75
N CYS A 79 10.58 -9.88 -1.00
CA CYS A 79 10.34 -8.47 -0.70
C CYS A 79 10.38 -7.66 -1.99
N TYR A 80 9.29 -6.99 -2.33
CA TYR A 80 9.24 -6.09 -3.48
C TYR A 80 10.04 -4.81 -3.20
N ASP A 81 10.74 -4.31 -4.22
CA ASP A 81 11.43 -3.03 -4.10
C ASP A 81 10.42 -1.86 -4.00
N ILE A 82 9.32 -1.96 -4.74
CA ILE A 82 8.24 -0.96 -4.81
C ILE A 82 6.89 -1.70 -4.84
N ILE A 83 5.90 -1.18 -4.10
CA ILE A 83 4.49 -1.56 -4.26
C ILE A 83 3.74 -0.39 -4.90
N HIS A 84 2.78 -0.71 -5.76
CA HIS A 84 1.87 0.25 -6.37
C HIS A 84 0.52 0.20 -5.63
N PRO A 85 -0.08 1.34 -5.25
CA PRO A 85 -1.38 1.33 -4.60
C PRO A 85 -2.44 0.75 -5.52
N SER A 86 -3.34 -0.04 -4.93
CA SER A 86 -4.60 -0.46 -5.53
C SER A 86 -5.75 0.13 -4.72
N TYR A 87 -6.70 0.77 -5.39
CA TYR A 87 -7.74 1.57 -4.75
C TYR A 87 -9.06 1.51 -5.53
N THR A 88 -10.14 1.97 -4.90
CA THR A 88 -11.50 1.82 -5.42
C THR A 88 -12.03 3.13 -6.00
N ILE A 89 -12.66 3.07 -7.17
CA ILE A 89 -13.42 4.17 -7.76
C ILE A 89 -14.90 3.82 -7.75
N PHE A 90 -15.73 4.69 -7.16
CA PHE A 90 -17.16 4.45 -7.00
C PHE A 90 -17.97 5.02 -8.16
N HIS A 91 -18.77 4.17 -8.80
CA HIS A 91 -19.66 4.52 -9.90
C HIS A 91 -21.03 4.94 -9.34
N LYS A 92 -21.29 6.25 -9.30
CA LYS A 92 -22.50 6.79 -8.65
C LYS A 92 -23.82 6.29 -9.27
N ASP A 93 -23.83 6.01 -10.57
CA ASP A 93 -25.04 5.62 -11.30
C ASP A 93 -25.42 4.16 -11.02
N SER A 94 -24.45 3.25 -11.13
CA SER A 94 -24.65 1.81 -10.91
C SER A 94 -24.56 1.39 -9.44
N LYS A 95 -24.04 2.26 -8.57
CA LYS A 95 -23.67 1.92 -7.17
C LYS A 95 -22.65 0.78 -7.06
N THR A 96 -21.84 0.56 -8.10
CA THR A 96 -20.74 -0.41 -8.12
C THR A 96 -19.39 0.31 -7.95
N PHE A 97 -18.29 -0.44 -7.91
CA PHE A 97 -16.95 0.12 -7.90
C PHE A 97 -16.03 -0.64 -8.86
N SER A 98 -15.00 0.06 -9.34
CA SER A 98 -13.83 -0.54 -10.00
C SER A 98 -12.63 -0.53 -9.06
N VAL A 99 -11.71 -1.46 -9.27
CA VAL A 99 -10.38 -1.44 -8.65
C VAL A 99 -9.38 -0.98 -9.70
N LEU A 100 -8.69 0.11 -9.42
CA LEU A 100 -7.59 0.63 -10.23
C LEU A 100 -6.28 0.51 -9.46
N TRP A 101 -5.17 0.73 -10.15
CA TRP A 101 -3.85 0.84 -9.56
C TRP A 101 -3.04 1.86 -10.33
N THR A 102 -2.14 2.56 -9.65
CA THR A 102 -1.26 3.58 -10.24
C THR A 102 0.18 3.32 -9.86
N PHE A 103 1.10 3.53 -10.80
CA PHE A 103 2.53 3.47 -10.50
C PHE A 103 2.91 4.44 -9.39
N TYR A 104 3.42 3.90 -8.29
CA TYR A 104 3.90 4.72 -7.18
C TYR A 104 5.08 5.61 -7.60
N LYS A 105 5.00 6.89 -7.21
CA LYS A 105 6.08 7.87 -7.31
C LYS A 105 6.25 8.57 -5.97
N GLU A 106 7.50 8.79 -5.57
CA GLU A 106 7.79 9.47 -4.30
C GLU A 106 7.36 10.94 -4.35
N ASN A 107 7.58 11.61 -5.48
CA ASN A 107 7.07 12.94 -5.74
C ASN A 107 5.54 12.91 -5.85
N LEU A 108 4.86 13.79 -5.12
CA LEU A 108 3.41 13.86 -5.10
C LEU A 108 2.84 14.22 -6.48
N ASN A 109 3.37 15.23 -7.15
CA ASN A 109 2.82 15.69 -8.43
C ASN A 109 2.98 14.63 -9.52
N ASP A 110 4.12 13.93 -9.56
CA ASP A 110 4.32 12.82 -10.51
C ASP A 110 3.31 11.70 -10.29
N PHE A 111 3.00 11.38 -9.02
CA PHE A 111 1.96 10.41 -8.69
C PHE A 111 0.56 10.89 -9.09
N LEU A 112 0.24 12.16 -8.82
CA LEU A 112 -1.06 12.73 -9.16
C LEU A 112 -1.29 12.75 -10.69
N SER A 113 -0.25 13.04 -11.48
CA SER A 113 -0.34 12.97 -12.94
C SER A 113 -0.69 11.56 -13.42
N LEU A 114 -0.03 10.53 -12.88
CA LEU A 114 -0.31 9.14 -13.26
C LEU A 114 -1.70 8.69 -12.79
N TYR A 115 -2.12 9.11 -11.59
CA TYR A 115 -3.45 8.80 -11.07
C TYR A 115 -4.56 9.35 -11.97
N GLU A 116 -4.41 10.58 -12.48
CA GLU A 116 -5.40 11.17 -13.41
C GLU A 116 -5.36 10.54 -14.80
N GLU A 117 -4.26 9.92 -15.21
CA GLU A 117 -4.20 9.12 -16.45
C GLU A 117 -4.94 7.78 -16.31
N ASP A 118 -4.93 7.17 -15.11
CA ASP A 118 -5.58 5.89 -14.83
C ASP A 118 -7.10 6.01 -14.56
N LYS A 119 -7.56 7.18 -14.11
CA LYS A 119 -8.94 7.46 -13.65
C LYS A 119 -9.92 7.73 -14.80
#